data_AF-A0A8E2JDS5-F1
#
_entry.id   AF-A0A8E2JDS5-F1
#
_cell.length_a   1.000
_cell.length_b   1.000
_cell.length_c   1.000
_cell.angle_alpha   90.00
_cell.angle_beta   90.00
_cell.angle_gamma   90.00
#
_symmetry.space_group_name_H-M   'P 1'
#
loop_
_entity.id
_entity.type
_entity.pdbx_description
1 polymer ?
#
loop_
_entity_poly.entity_id
_entity_poly.type
_entity_poly.pdbx_seq_one_letter_code
_entity_poly.pdbx_strand_id
1 'polypeptide(L)'
;TNLDFLVNHLGLDANGSALVSHATGTPLTPSYSHGSRLLSQKSLALFMSCTELIISIAPMQLIERGTVSLNDSAIIARHFLKLCPRKVVVKFENPIVPYNELKPLIFKEREGGTIPWMLLTQMYGIGPSLFDASLKEVFGPG
;
A
#
# COMPACT_ATOMS: atom_id res chain seq x y z
N THR A 1 -7.53 19.97 18.68
CA THR A 1 -6.19 20.11 18.06
C THR A 1 -6.41 20.16 16.57
N ASN A 2 -6.23 21.32 15.93
CA ASN A 2 -6.37 21.44 14.48
C ASN A 2 -5.24 20.65 13.81
N LEU A 3 -5.61 19.60 13.08
CA LEU A 3 -4.69 18.95 12.15
C LEU A 3 -4.51 19.92 10.97
N ASP A 4 -3.43 20.69 10.99
CA ASP A 4 -3.04 21.47 9.82
C ASP A 4 -2.61 20.50 8.72
N PHE A 5 -3.49 20.34 7.72
CA PHE A 5 -3.21 19.49 6.56
C PHE A 5 -2.18 20.20 5.67
N LEU A 6 -1.05 19.52 5.45
CA LEU A 6 -0.03 19.95 4.51
C LEU A 6 -0.54 19.69 3.09
N VAL A 7 -0.66 20.73 2.29
CA VAL A 7 -1.18 20.60 0.91
C VAL A 7 -0.21 21.27 -0.05
N ASN A 8 0.33 20.48 -0.97
CA ASN A 8 1.11 20.97 -2.11
C ASN A 8 0.50 20.37 -3.38
N HIS A 9 -0.19 21.19 -4.16
CA HIS A 9 -0.85 20.81 -5.40
C HIS A 9 -0.13 21.46 -6.57
N LEU A 10 0.36 20.63 -7.50
CA LEU A 10 0.77 21.03 -8.83
C LEU A 10 -0.07 20.23 -9.83
N GLY A 11 -1.00 20.91 -10.50
CA GLY A 11 -1.77 20.35 -11.60
C GLY A 11 -1.12 20.72 -12.93
N LEU A 12 -0.77 19.73 -13.73
CA LEU A 12 -0.23 19.89 -15.08
C LEU A 12 -1.22 19.32 -16.10
N ASP A 13 -1.27 19.90 -17.29
CA ASP A 13 -1.93 19.27 -18.44
C ASP A 13 -1.07 18.14 -19.04
N ALA A 14 -1.58 17.45 -20.06
CA ALA A 14 -0.86 16.37 -20.74
C ALA A 14 0.43 16.83 -21.45
N ASN A 15 0.58 18.14 -21.73
CA ASN A 15 1.77 18.73 -22.32
C ASN A 15 2.78 19.19 -21.25
N GLY A 16 2.45 19.03 -19.97
CA GLY A 16 3.26 19.49 -18.84
C GLY A 16 3.07 20.97 -18.49
N SER A 17 2.07 21.64 -19.08
CA SER A 17 1.77 23.05 -18.78
C SER A 17 1.08 23.16 -17.42
N ALA A 18 1.56 24.06 -16.57
CA ALA A 18 0.97 24.27 -15.26
C ALA A 18 -0.44 24.88 -15.37
N LEU A 19 -1.43 24.17 -14.83
CA LEU A 19 -2.82 24.62 -14.75
C LEU A 19 -3.09 25.29 -13.39
N VAL A 20 -2.58 24.69 -12.31
CA VAL A 20 -2.75 25.18 -10.94
C VAL A 20 -1.50 24.86 -10.13
N SER A 21 -1.06 25.80 -9.30
CA SER A 21 -0.02 25.58 -8.30
C SER A 21 -0.41 26.24 -6.99
N HIS A 22 -0.50 25.46 -5.92
CA HIS A 22 -0.87 25.96 -4.60
C HIS A 22 -0.20 25.14 -3.49
N ALA A 23 0.50 25.82 -2.58
CA ALA A 23 1.10 25.21 -1.40
C ALA A 23 0.66 25.96 -0.14
N THR A 24 0.10 25.24 0.83
CA THR A 24 -0.37 25.80 2.11
C THR A 24 0.00 24.92 3.30
N GLY A 25 0.17 25.58 4.44
CA GLY A 25 0.51 24.95 5.71
C GLY A 25 1.97 25.15 6.12
N THR A 26 2.25 24.83 7.37
CA THR A 26 3.59 24.85 7.97
C THR A 26 3.98 23.42 8.38
N PRO A 27 5.20 22.96 8.07
CA PRO A 27 5.62 21.61 8.42
C PRO A 27 5.53 21.38 9.94
N LEU A 28 5.06 20.19 10.32
CA LEU A 28 4.80 19.80 11.72
C LEU A 28 6.06 19.73 12.58
N THR A 29 7.24 19.60 11.97
CA THR A 29 8.52 19.64 12.67
C THR A 29 9.15 21.02 12.53
N PRO A 30 9.33 21.78 13.63
CA PRO A 30 10.19 22.94 13.59
C PRO A 30 11.60 22.45 13.24
N SER A 31 12.18 23.01 12.17
CA SER A 31 13.61 22.82 11.91
C SER A 31 14.34 23.40 13.13
N TYR A 32 15.09 22.58 13.85
CA TYR A 32 15.72 22.94 15.14
C TYR A 32 16.62 24.19 15.08
N SER A 33 16.91 24.73 13.88
CA SER A 33 17.79 25.88 13.68
C SER A 33 17.13 27.09 13.01
N HIS A 34 15.97 26.96 12.37
CA HIS A 34 15.33 28.04 11.61
C HIS A 34 13.82 27.95 11.79
N GLY A 35 13.19 29.01 12.32
CA GLY A 35 11.75 29.04 12.66
C GLY A 35 10.83 28.57 11.54
N SER A 36 9.53 28.40 11.87
CA SER A 36 8.50 27.85 10.98
C SER A 36 8.66 28.32 9.53
N ARG A 37 9.10 27.42 8.64
CA ARG A 37 9.33 27.70 7.23
C ARG A 37 8.09 27.30 6.45
N LEU A 38 7.51 28.23 5.69
CA LEU A 38 6.38 27.94 4.81
C LEU A 38 6.74 26.80 3.83
N LEU A 39 5.77 25.92 3.58
CA LEU A 39 5.92 24.92 2.54
C LEU A 39 6.12 25.57 1.17
N SER A 40 6.90 24.90 0.32
CA SER A 40 7.12 25.28 -1.06
C SER A 40 7.00 24.04 -1.95
N GLN A 41 6.94 24.25 -3.26
CA GLN A 41 6.99 23.15 -4.24
C GLN A 41 8.25 22.27 -4.11
N LYS A 42 9.32 22.81 -3.52
CA LYS A 42 10.60 22.10 -3.31
C LYS A 42 10.66 21.38 -1.96
N SER A 43 9.61 21.47 -1.15
CA SER A 43 9.54 20.76 0.12
C SER A 43 9.47 19.25 -0.11
N LEU A 44 10.20 18.49 0.69
CA LEU A 44 10.11 17.03 0.69
C LEU A 44 8.79 16.60 1.34
N ALA A 45 8.12 15.63 0.74
CA ALA A 45 6.88 15.05 1.24
C ALA A 45 7.02 13.52 1.34
N LEU A 46 6.33 12.93 2.31
CA LEU A 46 6.23 11.49 2.44
C LEU A 46 5.09 10.99 1.55
N PHE A 47 5.40 10.13 0.57
CA PHE A 47 4.44 9.69 -0.44
C PHE A 47 3.53 8.54 0.00
N MET A 48 3.78 7.91 1.16
CA MET A 48 2.95 6.82 1.72
C MET A 48 2.51 5.81 0.63
N SER A 49 1.20 5.61 0.44
CA SER A 49 0.62 4.71 -0.57
C SER A 49 0.78 5.20 -2.02
N CYS A 50 1.06 6.48 -2.27
CA CYS A 50 1.34 6.97 -3.63
C CYS A 50 2.61 6.34 -4.23
N THR A 51 3.47 5.75 -3.39
CA THR A 51 4.63 4.96 -3.85
C THR A 51 4.19 3.77 -4.72
N GLU A 52 2.99 3.23 -4.53
CA GLU A 52 2.44 2.12 -5.34
C GLU A 52 2.28 2.50 -6.81
N LEU A 53 1.95 3.76 -7.11
CA LEU A 53 1.87 4.26 -8.48
C LEU A 53 3.24 4.30 -9.15
N ILE A 54 4.28 4.69 -8.42
CA ILE A 54 5.65 4.72 -8.94
C ILE A 54 6.16 3.29 -9.15
N ILE A 55 5.91 2.41 -8.18
CA ILE A 55 6.31 1.01 -8.24
C ILE A 55 5.60 0.26 -9.36
N SER A 56 4.36 0.62 -9.73
CA SER A 56 3.62 -0.04 -10.81
C SER A 56 4.15 0.29 -12.21
N ILE A 57 4.89 1.38 -12.39
CA ILE A 57 5.51 1.74 -13.68
C ILE A 57 6.58 0.72 -14.09
N ALA A 58 7.45 0.32 -13.15
CA ALA A 58 8.53 -0.62 -13.44
C ALA A 58 8.07 -1.97 -14.03
N PRO A 59 7.10 -2.70 -13.44
CA PRO A 59 6.59 -3.94 -14.04
C PRO A 59 5.87 -3.67 -15.37
N MET A 60 5.17 -2.54 -15.52
CA MET A 60 4.54 -2.19 -16.81
C MET A 60 5.58 -2.02 -17.92
N GLN A 61 6.72 -1.40 -17.64
CA GLN A 61 7.83 -1.30 -18.60
C GLN A 61 8.40 -2.68 -18.99
N LEU A 62 8.45 -3.64 -18.06
CA LEU A 62 8.87 -5.02 -18.36
C LEU A 62 7.85 -5.76 -19.23
N ILE A 63 6.57 -5.48 -19.03
CA ILE A 63 5.46 -6.02 -19.84
C ILE A 63 5.49 -5.45 -21.25
N GLU A 64 5.69 -4.13 -21.40
CA GLU A 64 5.82 -3.47 -22.71
C GLU A 64 7.00 -4.03 -23.52
N ARG A 65 8.09 -4.40 -22.83
CA ARG A 65 9.26 -5.05 -23.45
C ARG A 65 9.04 -6.54 -23.75
N GLY A 66 7.86 -7.09 -23.48
CA GLY A 66 7.54 -8.51 -23.66
C GLY A 66 8.36 -9.45 -22.77
N THR A 67 8.99 -8.94 -21.70
CA THR A 67 9.84 -9.73 -20.80
C THR A 67 9.01 -10.46 -19.73
N VAL A 68 7.86 -9.89 -19.38
CA VAL A 68 6.93 -10.40 -18.35
C VAL A 68 5.52 -10.35 -18.90
N SER A 69 4.68 -11.32 -18.53
CA SER A 69 3.24 -11.29 -18.82
C SER A 69 2.43 -11.04 -17.56
N LEU A 70 1.37 -10.24 -17.66
CA LEU A 70 0.44 -9.96 -16.55
C LEU A 70 -0.26 -11.20 -16.01
N ASN A 71 -0.37 -12.25 -16.84
CA ASN A 71 -1.11 -13.47 -16.54
C ASN A 71 -0.20 -14.69 -16.29
N ASP A 72 1.13 -14.50 -16.28
CA ASP A 72 2.07 -15.60 -16.05
C ASP A 72 2.35 -15.77 -14.55
N SER A 73 1.76 -16.81 -13.97
CA SER A 73 1.96 -17.16 -12.56
C SER A 73 3.36 -17.72 -12.27
N ALA A 74 4.06 -18.24 -13.28
CA ALA A 74 5.40 -18.81 -13.10
C ALA A 74 6.41 -17.73 -12.71
N ILE A 75 6.21 -16.48 -13.15
CA ILE A 75 7.08 -15.34 -12.80
C ILE A 75 7.03 -15.07 -11.30
N ILE A 76 5.84 -15.09 -10.71
CA ILE A 76 5.68 -14.91 -9.26
C ILE A 76 6.29 -16.07 -8.50
N ALA A 77 6.03 -17.31 -8.93
CA ALA A 77 6.63 -18.49 -8.31
C ALA A 77 8.16 -18.50 -8.38
N ARG A 78 8.76 -17.99 -9.47
CA ARG A 78 10.21 -17.96 -9.65
C ARG A 78 10.90 -16.86 -8.84
N HIS A 79 10.34 -15.65 -8.87
CA HIS A 79 11.02 -14.46 -8.34
C HIS A 79 10.50 -14.02 -6.97
N PHE A 80 9.28 -14.41 -6.61
CA PHE A 80 8.60 -13.97 -5.39
C PHE A 80 8.04 -15.17 -4.62
N LEU A 81 8.91 -16.12 -4.29
CA LEU A 81 8.55 -17.35 -3.56
C LEU A 81 7.75 -17.08 -2.27
N LYS A 82 8.01 -15.95 -1.60
CA LYS A 82 7.29 -15.53 -0.38
C LYS A 82 5.85 -15.03 -0.66
N LEU A 83 5.56 -14.58 -1.88
CA LEU A 83 4.23 -14.18 -2.35
C LEU A 83 3.41 -15.33 -2.93
N CYS A 84 3.93 -16.56 -2.84
CA CYS A 84 3.15 -17.79 -2.99
C CYS A 84 2.79 -18.31 -1.59
N PRO A 85 1.92 -17.62 -0.81
CA PRO A 85 1.49 -18.16 0.45
C PRO A 85 0.78 -19.49 0.17
N ARG A 86 1.25 -20.55 0.80
CA ARG A 86 0.64 -21.87 0.67
C ARG A 86 -0.74 -21.91 1.31
N LYS A 87 -0.98 -21.06 2.30
CA LYS A 87 -2.18 -21.09 3.13
C LYS A 87 -2.90 -19.74 3.18
N VAL A 88 -4.22 -19.80 3.21
CA VAL A 88 -5.17 -18.68 3.31
C VAL A 88 -5.96 -18.82 4.60
N VAL A 89 -6.12 -17.73 5.34
CA VAL A 89 -7.00 -17.68 6.51
C VAL A 89 -8.45 -17.69 6.03
N VAL A 90 -9.27 -18.62 6.54
CA VAL A 90 -10.66 -18.78 6.11
C VAL A 90 -11.69 -18.59 7.21
N LYS A 91 -11.33 -18.83 8.48
CA LYS A 91 -12.21 -18.63 9.64
C LYS A 91 -11.44 -18.67 10.95
N PHE A 92 -12.09 -18.25 12.02
CA PHE A 92 -11.69 -18.53 13.39
C PHE A 92 -12.18 -19.91 13.84
N GLU A 93 -11.36 -20.63 14.61
CA GLU A 93 -11.73 -21.94 15.13
C GLU A 93 -12.79 -21.84 16.23
N ASN A 94 -12.78 -20.77 17.03
CA ASN A 94 -13.76 -20.55 18.09
C ASN A 94 -14.10 -19.05 18.22
N PRO A 95 -15.38 -18.64 18.12
CA PRO A 95 -15.77 -17.24 18.26
C PRO A 95 -15.67 -16.73 19.71
N ILE A 96 -15.70 -17.64 20.69
CA ILE A 96 -15.67 -17.35 22.12
C ILE A 96 -14.28 -17.71 22.65
N VAL A 97 -13.40 -16.71 22.72
CA VAL A 97 -12.06 -16.82 23.31
C VAL A 97 -11.91 -15.63 24.27
N PRO A 98 -11.30 -15.79 25.46
CA PRO A 98 -11.09 -14.68 26.39
C PRO A 98 -10.39 -13.49 25.72
N TYR A 99 -10.71 -12.27 26.15
CA TYR A 99 -10.27 -10.99 25.55
C TYR A 99 -8.74 -10.83 25.37
N ASN A 100 -7.92 -11.67 26.02
CA ASN A 100 -6.46 -11.62 25.98
C ASN A 100 -5.81 -12.84 25.31
N GLU A 101 -6.59 -13.69 24.66
CA GLU A 101 -6.10 -14.88 24.00
C GLU A 101 -6.30 -14.77 22.48
N LEU A 102 -5.26 -15.14 21.73
CA LEU A 102 -5.31 -15.15 20.27
C LEU A 102 -6.31 -16.20 19.81
N LYS A 103 -7.33 -15.78 19.05
CA LYS A 103 -8.27 -16.71 18.42
C LYS A 103 -7.51 -17.60 17.43
N PRO A 104 -7.59 -18.94 17.52
CA PRO A 104 -6.93 -19.81 16.57
C PRO A 104 -7.48 -19.59 15.16
N LEU A 105 -6.57 -19.47 14.20
CA LEU A 105 -6.89 -19.27 12.79
C LEU A 105 -6.97 -20.61 12.06
N ILE A 106 -8.02 -20.80 11.27
CA ILE A 106 -8.14 -21.93 10.36
C ILE A 106 -7.61 -21.52 9.00
N PHE A 107 -6.66 -22.33 8.53
CA PHE A 107 -6.02 -22.15 7.25
C PHE A 107 -6.49 -23.20 6.25
N LYS A 108 -6.65 -22.81 4.99
CA LYS A 108 -6.79 -23.73 3.85
C LYS A 108 -5.63 -23.53 2.88
N GLU A 109 -5.29 -24.55 2.11
CA GLU A 109 -4.34 -24.38 1.01
C GLU A 109 -4.92 -23.40 -0.02
N ARG A 110 -4.06 -22.54 -0.57
CA ARG A 110 -4.44 -21.58 -1.60
C ARG A 110 -4.73 -22.31 -2.91
N GLU A 111 -5.87 -22.00 -3.51
CA GLU A 111 -6.19 -22.46 -4.86
C GLU A 111 -5.65 -21.47 -5.89
N GLY A 112 -4.98 -21.99 -6.93
CA GLY A 112 -4.42 -21.20 -8.02
C GLY A 112 -3.13 -20.43 -7.67
N GLY A 113 -2.45 -19.96 -8.73
CA GLY A 113 -1.23 -19.16 -8.61
C GLY A 113 -1.53 -17.66 -8.53
N THR A 114 -0.67 -16.92 -7.84
CA THR A 114 -0.65 -15.45 -7.93
C THR A 114 -0.07 -15.03 -9.28
N ILE A 115 -0.76 -14.16 -10.00
CA ILE A 115 -0.28 -13.56 -11.26
C ILE A 115 0.08 -12.07 -11.04
N PRO A 116 0.98 -11.48 -11.84
CA PRO A 116 1.38 -10.08 -11.67
C PRO A 116 0.21 -9.09 -11.67
N TRP A 117 -0.82 -9.34 -12.49
CA TRP A 117 -2.03 -8.50 -12.48
C TRP A 117 -2.68 -8.42 -11.09
N MET A 118 -2.77 -9.53 -10.36
CA MET A 118 -3.36 -9.56 -9.02
C MET A 118 -2.55 -8.73 -8.01
N LEU A 119 -1.23 -8.59 -8.20
CA LEU A 119 -0.40 -7.74 -7.34
C LEU A 119 -0.69 -6.26 -7.60
N LEU A 120 -0.77 -5.88 -8.88
CA LEU A 120 -1.02 -4.49 -9.30
C LEU A 120 -2.42 -3.99 -8.95
N THR A 121 -3.41 -4.89 -8.88
CA THR A 121 -4.80 -4.58 -8.54
C THR A 121 -5.16 -4.88 -7.08
N GLN A 122 -4.18 -5.26 -6.25
CA GLN A 122 -4.39 -5.68 -4.86
C GLN A 122 -5.39 -6.85 -4.69
N MET A 123 -5.60 -7.68 -5.73
CA MET A 123 -6.50 -8.84 -5.71
C MET A 123 -5.83 -10.16 -5.28
N TYR A 124 -4.54 -10.11 -4.92
CA TYR A 124 -3.76 -11.30 -4.58
C TYR A 124 -4.05 -11.87 -3.19
N GLY A 125 -4.92 -11.24 -2.40
CA GLY A 125 -5.42 -11.76 -1.11
C GLY A 125 -4.49 -11.50 0.07
N ILE A 126 -3.57 -10.54 -0.03
CA ILE A 126 -2.78 -10.04 1.11
C ILE A 126 -3.13 -8.57 1.30
N GLY A 127 -3.37 -8.19 2.55
CA GLY A 127 -3.62 -6.81 2.93
C GLY A 127 -3.21 -6.54 4.37
N PRO A 128 -3.14 -5.27 4.77
CA PRO A 128 -2.90 -4.91 6.15
C PRO A 128 -4.05 -5.45 7.01
N SER A 129 -3.73 -6.13 8.11
CA SER A 129 -4.73 -6.69 9.02
C SER A 129 -5.70 -5.65 9.58
N LEU A 130 -5.29 -4.37 9.62
CA LEU A 130 -6.10 -3.24 10.04
C LEU A 130 -7.41 -3.09 9.23
N PHE A 131 -7.39 -3.46 7.95
CA PHE A 131 -8.54 -3.28 7.05
C PHE A 131 -9.46 -4.51 6.99
N ASP A 132 -9.00 -5.67 7.48
CA ASP A 132 -9.83 -6.85 7.57
C ASP A 132 -10.62 -6.84 8.88
N ALA A 133 -11.91 -6.54 8.80
CA ALA A 133 -12.79 -6.49 9.95
C ALA A 133 -12.81 -7.81 10.74
N SER A 134 -12.60 -8.94 10.07
CA SER A 134 -12.52 -10.24 10.74
C SER A 134 -11.24 -10.36 11.57
N LEU A 135 -10.13 -9.75 11.13
CA LEU A 135 -8.85 -9.79 11.83
C LEU A 135 -8.71 -8.73 12.94
N LYS A 136 -9.56 -7.70 12.97
CA LYS A 136 -9.55 -6.67 14.04
C LYS A 136 -9.68 -7.28 15.43
N GLU A 137 -10.47 -8.34 15.59
CA GLU A 137 -10.64 -9.03 16.88
C GLU A 137 -9.37 -9.78 17.34
N VAL A 138 -8.44 -10.06 16.43
CA VAL A 138 -7.20 -10.80 16.71
C VAL A 138 -6.08 -9.86 17.15
N PHE A 139 -5.98 -8.70 16.50
CA PHE A 139 -4.86 -7.78 16.67
C PHE A 139 -5.17 -6.63 17.63
N GLY A 140 -6.41 -6.55 18.14
CA GLY A 140 -6.85 -5.51 19.07
C GLY A 140 -7.09 -4.16 18.39
N PRO A 141 -7.63 -3.16 19.13
CA PRO A 141 -7.64 -1.78 18.65
C PRO A 141 -6.18 -1.30 18.58
N GLY A 142 -5.70 -1.06 17.35
CA GLY A 142 -4.41 -0.42 17.09
C GLY A 142 -4.39 1.06 17.45
#